data_AF-A0A0S2ERD7-F1
#
_entry.id   AF-A0A0S2ERD7-F1
#
_cell.length_a   1.000
_cell.length_b   1.000
_cell.length_c   1.000
_cell.angle_alpha   90.00
_cell.angle_beta   90.00
_cell.angle_gamma   90.00
#
_symmetry.space_group_name_H-M   'P 1'
#
loop_
_entity.id
_entity.type
_entity.pdbx_description
1 polymer ?
#
loop_
_entity_poly.entity_id
_entity_poly.type
_entity_poly.pdbx_seq_one_letter_code
_entity_poly.pdbx_strand_id
1 'polypeptide(L)'
;MKPDVPVIFVHAFYADVWAEMALEIAESFDRPFEVVVTCPNPALELVTVQSPHLVRQRRIDVENRGRDVLPFLRALREVGPSFSVGLKLHTKRSKHRSDGEAWRKHLTGTLLRRDEAETGPDVLALMEEEPRLGLVAPANHMLPLESRIGLNAKALRRVAGALRLPLDLEALEADHFAASSMFWFRRSALEALAEPKLETLFEREKGQLDGTTAHALERLFALLAERRGTVATAAEAVPALRRAAREGASLEDLRALARSELRPLENPFILPVPELWRRHPRLMLVAHHLYHHLPRPLFAVARVGFRLIMRRERGPKAG
;
A
#
# COMPACT_ATOMS: atom_id res chain seq x y z
N MET A 1 20.88 24.91 -5.41
CA MET A 1 19.92 23.80 -5.63
C MET A 1 19.56 23.23 -4.28
N LYS A 2 18.29 22.88 -4.05
CA LYS A 2 17.90 22.10 -2.88
C LYS A 2 18.50 20.69 -3.03
N PRO A 3 19.15 20.12 -2.01
CA PRO A 3 19.66 18.75 -2.09
C PRO A 3 18.50 17.78 -2.32
N ASP A 4 18.69 16.80 -3.20
CA ASP A 4 17.73 15.70 -3.41
C ASP A 4 17.82 14.77 -2.21
N VAL A 5 16.78 14.79 -1.38
CA VAL A 5 16.68 14.00 -0.15
C VAL A 5 15.39 13.18 -0.21
N PRO A 6 15.37 11.96 0.36
CA PRO A 6 14.16 11.14 0.37
C PRO A 6 13.04 11.85 1.14
N VAL A 7 11.81 11.70 0.65
CA VAL A 7 10.62 12.30 1.27
C VAL A 7 9.71 11.21 1.83
N ILE A 8 9.47 11.25 3.13
CA ILE A 8 8.64 10.29 3.85
C ILE A 8 7.24 10.86 4.03
N PHE A 9 6.27 10.28 3.32
CA PHE A 9 4.86 10.63 3.37
C PHE A 9 4.14 9.75 4.39
N VAL A 10 3.56 10.33 5.43
CA VAL A 10 2.86 9.58 6.48
C VAL A 10 1.44 10.11 6.62
N HIS A 11 0.45 9.23 6.49
CA HIS A 11 -0.92 9.56 6.90
C HIS A 11 -1.13 9.21 8.37
N ALA A 12 -1.18 10.24 9.23
CA ALA A 12 -1.34 10.11 10.68
C ALA A 12 -2.80 10.26 11.09
N PHE A 13 -3.50 9.13 11.18
CA PHE A 13 -4.85 9.03 11.76
C PHE A 13 -4.81 8.82 13.28
N TYR A 14 -3.78 8.15 13.79
CA TYR A 14 -3.59 7.84 15.22
C TYR A 14 -2.29 8.49 15.74
N ALA A 15 -2.39 9.50 16.62
CA ALA A 15 -1.22 10.26 17.10
C ALA A 15 -0.22 9.44 17.93
N ASP A 16 -0.71 8.52 18.76
CA ASP A 16 0.12 7.61 19.54
C ASP A 16 0.97 6.71 18.63
N VAL A 17 0.36 6.12 17.59
CA VAL A 17 1.07 5.31 16.60
C VAL A 17 2.05 6.18 15.79
N TRP A 18 1.68 7.42 15.49
CA TRP A 18 2.59 8.37 14.86
C TRP A 18 3.81 8.66 15.74
N ALA A 19 3.64 8.82 17.05
CA ALA A 19 4.75 9.08 17.96
C ALA A 19 5.79 7.94 17.94
N GLU A 20 5.34 6.68 17.93
CA GLU A 20 6.24 5.53 17.75
C GLU A 20 6.93 5.55 16.38
N MET A 21 6.18 5.75 15.30
CA MET A 21 6.74 5.78 13.94
C MET A 21 7.74 6.93 13.75
N ALA A 22 7.53 8.07 14.42
CA ALA A 22 8.46 9.19 14.38
C ALA A 22 9.82 8.83 14.99
N LEU A 23 9.85 7.99 16.03
CA LEU A 23 11.08 7.44 16.61
C LEU A 23 11.72 6.43 15.65
N GLU A 24 10.94 5.48 15.12
CA GLU A 24 11.42 4.49 14.14
C GLU A 24 12.06 5.17 12.92
N ILE A 25 11.44 6.24 12.40
CA ILE A 25 11.99 7.05 11.30
C ILE A 25 13.27 7.76 11.74
N ALA A 26 13.31 8.39 12.92
CA ALA A 26 14.50 9.10 13.37
C ALA A 26 15.74 8.18 13.46
N GLU A 27 15.55 6.96 13.97
CA GLU A 27 16.63 5.95 14.14
C GLU A 27 17.09 5.34 12.81
N SER A 28 16.24 5.39 11.78
CA SER A 28 16.51 4.73 10.49
C SER A 28 17.33 5.58 9.51
N PHE A 29 17.61 6.85 9.84
CA PHE A 29 18.28 7.79 8.94
C PHE A 29 19.43 8.53 9.62
N ASP A 30 20.66 8.20 9.22
CA ASP A 30 21.90 8.93 9.55
C ASP A 30 22.31 9.88 8.40
N ARG A 31 21.31 10.39 7.67
CA ARG A 31 21.47 11.24 6.49
C ARG A 31 20.25 12.14 6.29
N PRO A 32 20.39 13.29 5.60
CA PRO A 32 19.28 14.23 5.39
C PRO A 32 18.01 13.61 4.79
N PHE A 33 16.85 13.90 5.37
CA PHE A 33 15.53 13.48 4.87
C PHE A 33 14.43 14.50 5.18
N GLU A 34 13.29 14.39 4.50
CA GLU A 34 12.09 15.19 4.75
C GLU A 34 10.88 14.34 5.13
N VAL A 35 9.97 14.92 5.91
CA VAL A 35 8.75 14.27 6.35
C VAL A 35 7.54 15.12 5.99
N VAL A 36 6.52 14.50 5.41
CA VAL A 36 5.22 15.12 5.13
C VAL A 36 4.14 14.30 5.79
N VAL A 37 3.50 14.88 6.80
CA VAL A 37 2.45 14.24 7.57
C VAL A 37 1.10 14.79 7.17
N THR A 38 0.20 13.93 6.72
CA THR A 38 -1.21 14.30 6.50
C THR A 38 -2.04 13.91 7.72
N CYS A 39 -2.95 14.78 8.15
CA CYS A 39 -3.78 14.52 9.33
C CYS A 39 -5.24 14.90 9.09
N PRO A 40 -6.21 14.01 9.36
CA PRO A 40 -7.62 14.33 9.19
C PRO A 40 -8.21 15.12 10.36
N ASN A 41 -7.51 15.21 11.49
CA ASN A 41 -7.95 15.94 12.68
C ASN A 41 -7.01 17.12 12.94
N PRO A 42 -7.39 18.36 12.58
CA PRO A 42 -6.54 19.54 12.77
C PRO A 42 -6.19 19.79 14.25
N ALA A 43 -7.03 19.35 15.19
CA ALA A 43 -6.80 19.50 16.63
C ALA A 43 -5.88 18.43 17.23
N LEU A 44 -5.48 17.42 16.44
CA LEU A 44 -4.59 16.36 16.90
C LEU A 44 -3.15 16.87 16.89
N GLU A 45 -2.52 16.96 18.06
CA GLU A 45 -1.10 17.29 18.16
C GLU A 45 -0.24 16.14 17.61
N LEU A 46 0.69 16.47 16.70
CA LEU A 46 1.59 15.51 16.08
C LEU A 46 3.01 15.87 16.46
N VAL A 47 3.73 14.93 17.06
CA VAL A 47 5.13 15.14 17.43
C VAL A 47 5.99 15.41 16.19
N THR A 48 7.04 16.21 16.39
CA THR A 48 8.09 16.38 15.38
C THR A 48 9.07 15.23 15.49
N VAL A 49 9.51 14.67 14.36
CA VAL A 49 10.57 13.66 14.29
C VAL A 49 11.85 14.25 14.92
N GLN A 50 12.39 13.58 15.94
CA GLN A 50 13.58 14.05 16.66
C GLN A 50 14.83 13.43 16.04
N SER A 51 15.36 14.04 14.97
CA SER A 51 16.61 13.60 14.32
C SER A 51 17.43 14.82 13.89
N PRO A 52 18.77 14.82 14.09
CA PRO A 52 19.64 15.88 13.59
C PRO A 52 19.67 15.94 12.05
N HIS A 53 19.19 14.90 11.38
CA HIS A 53 19.15 14.80 9.93
C HIS A 53 17.80 15.21 9.31
N LEU A 54 16.81 15.57 10.13
CA LEU A 54 15.54 16.06 9.63
C LEU A 54 15.73 17.44 8.99
N VAL A 55 15.60 17.51 7.67
CA VAL A 55 15.67 18.78 6.91
C VAL A 55 14.41 19.59 7.12
N ARG A 56 13.25 18.90 7.07
CA ARG A 56 11.94 19.54 7.20
C ARG A 56 10.87 18.52 7.57
N GLN A 57 9.96 18.92 8.46
CA GLN A 57 8.66 18.28 8.64
C GLN A 57 7.54 19.24 8.22
N ARG A 58 6.60 18.78 7.40
CA ARG A 58 5.41 19.53 7.00
C ARG A 58 4.15 18.77 7.43
N ARG A 59 3.18 19.49 7.98
CA ARG A 59 1.82 18.99 8.23
C ARG A 59 0.88 19.49 7.15
N ILE A 60 -0.01 18.61 6.67
CA ILE A 60 -1.09 18.94 5.74
C ILE A 60 -2.40 18.43 6.36
N ASP A 61 -3.28 19.34 6.74
CA ASP A 61 -4.60 18.96 7.23
C ASP A 61 -5.50 18.55 6.05
N VAL A 62 -6.18 17.42 6.21
CA VAL A 62 -6.99 16.80 5.16
C VAL A 62 -8.36 16.42 5.71
N GLU A 63 -9.26 16.03 4.82
CA GLU A 63 -10.52 15.42 5.24
C GLU A 63 -10.28 13.94 5.54
N ASN A 64 -11.08 13.35 6.43
CA ASN A 64 -11.15 11.90 6.57
C ASN A 64 -11.87 11.27 5.37
N ARG A 65 -11.21 11.23 4.21
CA ARG A 65 -11.76 10.74 2.94
C ARG A 65 -10.67 10.02 2.15
N GLY A 66 -11.01 8.85 1.61
CA GLY A 66 -10.07 8.05 0.82
C GLY A 66 -8.94 7.41 1.62
N ARG A 67 -9.12 7.30 2.95
CA ARG A 67 -8.20 6.65 3.89
C ARG A 67 -6.81 7.28 3.82
N ASP A 68 -5.77 6.49 3.69
CA ASP A 68 -4.40 6.94 3.50
C ASP A 68 -4.08 7.33 2.05
N VAL A 69 -4.89 6.88 1.08
CA VAL A 69 -4.58 7.00 -0.35
C VAL A 69 -4.84 8.41 -0.85
N LEU A 70 -6.04 8.98 -0.63
CA LEU A 70 -6.32 10.35 -1.09
C LEU A 70 -5.43 11.40 -0.40
N PRO A 71 -5.19 11.34 0.93
CA PRO A 71 -4.21 12.21 1.57
C PRO A 71 -2.82 12.10 0.97
N PHE A 72 -2.35 10.89 0.63
CA PHE A 72 -1.10 10.70 -0.08
C PHE A 72 -1.09 11.40 -1.45
N LEU A 73 -2.15 11.27 -2.26
CA LEU A 73 -2.24 11.98 -3.55
C LEU A 73 -2.19 13.51 -3.37
N ARG A 74 -2.87 14.04 -2.35
CA ARG A 74 -2.84 15.48 -2.00
C ARG A 74 -1.42 15.92 -1.64
N ALA A 75 -0.77 15.18 -0.74
CA ALA A 75 0.60 15.46 -0.32
C ALA A 75 1.61 15.36 -1.47
N LEU A 76 1.47 14.35 -2.34
CA LEU A 76 2.33 14.18 -3.51
C LEU A 76 2.24 15.37 -4.47
N ARG A 77 1.04 15.93 -4.67
CA ARG A 77 0.84 17.14 -5.49
C ARG A 77 1.39 18.39 -4.82
N GLU A 78 1.21 18.54 -3.51
CA GLU A 78 1.71 19.70 -2.77
C GLU A 78 3.24 19.75 -2.71
N VAL A 79 3.90 18.60 -2.53
CA VAL A 79 5.36 18.51 -2.57
C VAL A 79 5.89 18.72 -4.00
N GLY A 80 5.17 18.24 -5.02
CA GLY A 80 5.59 18.34 -6.40
C GLY A 80 6.72 17.37 -6.76
N PRO A 81 7.42 17.59 -7.89
CA PRO A 81 8.45 16.68 -8.40
C PRO A 81 9.85 16.91 -7.81
N SER A 82 9.97 17.56 -6.64
CA SER A 82 11.26 18.03 -6.10
C SER A 82 12.12 16.96 -5.40
N PHE A 83 11.80 15.68 -5.57
CA PHE A 83 12.48 14.56 -4.92
C PHE A 83 12.49 13.35 -5.85
N SER A 84 13.53 12.52 -5.77
CA SER A 84 13.64 11.32 -6.60
C SER A 84 12.96 10.09 -5.99
N VAL A 85 13.12 9.88 -4.69
CA VAL A 85 12.64 8.68 -3.97
C VAL A 85 11.78 9.10 -2.78
N GLY A 86 10.62 8.47 -2.62
CA GLY A 86 9.73 8.68 -1.49
C GLY A 86 9.33 7.39 -0.81
N LEU A 87 8.93 7.50 0.46
CA LEU A 87 8.37 6.40 1.24
C LEU A 87 6.93 6.77 1.61
N LYS A 88 5.97 5.92 1.28
CA LYS A 88 4.58 6.07 1.73
C LYS A 88 4.33 5.16 2.93
N LEU A 89 3.89 5.75 4.03
CA LEU A 89 3.45 5.08 5.25
C LEU A 89 2.08 5.62 5.71
N HIS A 90 1.46 4.91 6.63
CA HIS A 90 0.30 5.43 7.36
C HIS A 90 0.19 4.77 8.73
N THR A 91 -0.44 5.45 9.68
CA THR A 91 -0.77 4.81 10.96
C THR A 91 -1.80 3.71 10.71
N LYS A 92 -1.59 2.52 11.25
CA LYS A 92 -2.47 1.37 11.09
C LYS A 92 -2.81 0.79 12.47
N ARG A 93 -4.10 0.62 12.75
CA ARG A 93 -4.60 -0.18 13.89
C ARG A 93 -5.53 -1.25 13.37
N SER A 94 -5.27 -2.51 13.71
CA SER A 94 -6.22 -3.59 13.44
C SER A 94 -7.07 -3.83 14.70
N LYS A 95 -8.07 -2.97 14.94
CA LYS A 95 -8.93 -2.98 16.15
C LYS A 95 -9.68 -4.30 16.42
N HIS A 96 -9.67 -5.24 15.46
CA HIS A 96 -10.39 -6.52 15.53
C HIS A 96 -9.46 -7.74 15.42
N ARG A 97 -8.15 -7.55 15.58
CA ARG A 97 -7.18 -8.65 15.60
C ARG A 97 -6.20 -8.46 16.75
N SER A 98 -5.81 -9.57 17.38
CA SER A 98 -4.82 -9.59 18.46
C SER A 98 -3.40 -9.23 18.00
N ASP A 99 -3.11 -9.29 16.70
CA ASP A 99 -1.78 -9.10 16.10
C ASP A 99 -1.65 -7.77 15.31
N GLY A 100 -2.58 -6.83 15.49
CA GLY A 100 -2.61 -5.59 14.71
C GLY A 100 -1.37 -4.70 14.84
N GLU A 101 -0.81 -4.64 16.05
CA GLU A 101 0.44 -3.92 16.33
C GLU A 101 1.63 -4.63 15.67
N ALA A 102 1.71 -5.96 15.80
CA ALA A 102 2.73 -6.77 15.15
C ALA A 102 2.71 -6.60 13.63
N TRP A 103 1.51 -6.51 13.02
CA TRP A 103 1.39 -6.23 11.59
C TRP A 103 1.98 -4.87 11.22
N ARG A 104 1.61 -3.80 11.93
CA ARG A 104 2.19 -2.47 11.66
C ARG A 104 3.71 -2.49 11.82
N LYS A 105 4.22 -3.08 12.91
CA LYS A 105 5.67 -3.19 13.17
C LYS A 105 6.40 -3.99 12.10
N HIS A 106 5.79 -5.04 11.56
CA HIS A 106 6.35 -5.77 10.40
C HIS A 106 6.45 -4.88 9.16
N LEU A 107 5.39 -4.13 8.84
CA LEU A 107 5.37 -3.24 7.67
C LEU A 107 6.43 -2.14 7.76
N THR A 108 6.45 -1.40 8.87
CA THR A 108 7.40 -0.29 9.07
C THR A 108 8.80 -0.81 9.27
N GLY A 109 8.98 -1.81 10.13
CA GLY A 109 10.28 -2.44 10.40
C GLY A 109 10.94 -3.00 9.15
N THR A 110 10.17 -3.55 8.20
CA THR A 110 10.75 -4.01 6.93
C THR A 110 11.19 -2.86 6.02
N LEU A 111 10.38 -1.81 5.89
CA LEU A 111 10.67 -0.68 4.99
C LEU A 111 11.75 0.25 5.54
N LEU A 112 11.90 0.30 6.86
CA LEU A 112 12.87 1.15 7.55
C LEU A 112 14.14 0.41 7.96
N ARG A 113 14.20 -0.92 7.79
CA ARG A 113 15.38 -1.73 8.09
C ARG A 113 16.61 -1.17 7.39
N ARG A 114 17.70 -1.03 8.14
CA ARG A 114 19.03 -0.66 7.66
C ARG A 114 20.06 -1.65 8.17
N ASP A 115 21.04 -1.96 7.34
CA ASP A 115 22.33 -2.48 7.79
C ASP A 115 23.07 -1.41 8.61
N GLU A 116 23.87 -1.82 9.60
CA GLU A 116 24.68 -0.89 10.42
C GLU A 116 25.68 -0.11 9.57
N ALA A 117 26.15 -0.69 8.47
CA ALA A 117 27.08 -0.05 7.55
C ALA A 117 26.43 1.03 6.66
N GLU A 118 25.09 1.08 6.58
CA GLU A 118 24.35 2.00 5.72
C GLU A 118 23.89 3.24 6.50
N THR A 119 23.85 4.39 5.82
CA THR A 119 23.39 5.66 6.42
C THR A 119 21.86 5.84 6.35
N GLY A 120 21.15 4.88 5.78
CA GLY A 120 19.70 4.88 5.65
C GLY A 120 19.15 3.49 5.33
N PRO A 121 17.84 3.35 5.09
CA PRO A 121 17.21 2.04 4.89
C PRO A 121 17.74 1.29 3.66
N ASP A 122 17.84 -0.04 3.75
CA ASP A 122 18.42 -0.89 2.69
C ASP A 122 17.70 -0.72 1.34
N VAL A 123 16.37 -0.59 1.41
CA VAL A 123 15.51 -0.39 0.24
C VAL A 123 15.82 0.94 -0.42
N LEU A 124 16.01 2.00 0.37
CA LEU A 124 16.39 3.31 -0.14
C LEU A 124 17.75 3.26 -0.83
N ALA A 125 18.76 2.66 -0.18
CA ALA A 125 20.09 2.51 -0.75
C ALA A 125 20.06 1.78 -2.09
N LEU A 126 19.31 0.66 -2.19
CA LEU A 126 19.17 -0.04 -3.47
C LEU A 126 18.44 0.80 -4.52
N MET A 127 17.39 1.55 -4.15
CA MET A 127 16.70 2.42 -5.10
C MET A 127 17.56 3.60 -5.58
N GLU A 128 18.52 4.06 -4.79
CA GLU A 128 19.49 5.06 -5.22
C GLU A 128 20.54 4.46 -6.17
N GLU A 129 20.99 3.23 -5.91
CA GLU A 129 21.91 2.49 -6.79
C GLU A 129 21.24 2.03 -8.11
N GLU A 130 19.95 1.70 -8.09
CA GLU A 130 19.22 1.13 -9.22
C GLU A 130 18.00 2.00 -9.64
N PRO A 131 18.20 2.92 -10.61
CA PRO A 131 17.14 3.78 -11.14
C PRO A 131 15.93 3.04 -11.72
N ARG A 132 16.09 1.78 -12.15
CA ARG A 132 15.01 0.98 -12.73
C ARG A 132 14.04 0.42 -11.68
N LEU A 133 14.34 0.50 -10.38
CA LEU A 133 13.35 0.21 -9.34
C LEU A 133 12.37 1.36 -9.16
N GLY A 134 11.08 1.06 -9.30
CA GLY A 134 10.00 2.03 -9.24
C GLY A 134 9.16 1.94 -7.98
N LEU A 135 8.97 0.74 -7.42
CA LEU A 135 8.21 0.51 -6.21
C LEU A 135 8.74 -0.71 -5.45
N VAL A 136 8.90 -0.58 -4.13
CA VAL A 136 9.26 -1.69 -3.24
C VAL A 136 8.30 -1.73 -2.04
N ALA A 137 7.49 -2.77 -1.98
CA ALA A 137 6.56 -3.06 -0.88
C ALA A 137 7.28 -3.72 0.32
N PRO A 138 6.65 -3.76 1.51
CA PRO A 138 7.12 -4.54 2.65
C PRO A 138 7.26 -6.02 2.29
N ALA A 139 8.10 -6.73 3.05
CA ALA A 139 8.33 -8.14 2.80
C ALA A 139 7.03 -8.94 2.86
N ASN A 140 6.83 -9.84 1.90
CA ASN A 140 5.65 -10.67 1.74
C ASN A 140 4.35 -9.90 1.47
N HIS A 141 4.40 -8.60 1.17
CA HIS A 141 3.21 -7.77 0.94
C HIS A 141 2.96 -7.42 -0.54
N MET A 142 3.77 -7.94 -1.46
CA MET A 142 3.43 -7.97 -2.88
C MET A 142 2.60 -9.24 -3.15
N LEU A 143 1.28 -9.07 -3.18
CA LEU A 143 0.33 -10.19 -3.21
C LEU A 143 -0.28 -10.39 -4.59
N PRO A 144 -0.66 -11.63 -4.95
CA PRO A 144 -1.42 -11.86 -6.17
C PRO A 144 -2.79 -11.16 -6.10
N LEU A 145 -3.20 -10.60 -7.23
CA LEU A 145 -4.50 -9.94 -7.42
C LEU A 145 -5.65 -10.93 -7.67
N GLU A 146 -5.33 -12.21 -7.90
CA GLU A 146 -6.29 -13.29 -8.11
C GLU A 146 -7.43 -13.24 -7.09
N SER A 147 -8.68 -13.19 -7.58
CA SER A 147 -9.90 -13.12 -6.76
C SER A 147 -10.00 -11.88 -5.85
N ARG A 148 -9.16 -10.87 -6.03
CA ARG A 148 -9.15 -9.62 -5.24
C ARG A 148 -9.60 -8.40 -6.03
N ILE A 149 -9.93 -8.54 -7.32
CA ILE A 149 -10.35 -7.42 -8.19
C ILE A 149 -11.86 -7.17 -8.20
N GLY A 150 -12.69 -8.19 -7.91
CA GLY A 150 -14.12 -8.19 -8.22
C GLY A 150 -14.89 -6.99 -7.67
N LEU A 151 -14.74 -6.70 -6.37
CA LEU A 151 -15.42 -5.55 -5.73
C LEU A 151 -14.94 -4.19 -6.27
N ASN A 152 -13.74 -4.14 -6.85
CA ASN A 152 -13.07 -2.91 -7.27
C ASN A 152 -13.17 -2.65 -8.77
N ALA A 153 -13.68 -3.58 -9.58
CA ALA A 153 -13.70 -3.48 -11.04
C ALA A 153 -14.27 -2.16 -11.57
N LYS A 154 -15.36 -1.64 -10.97
CA LYS A 154 -15.94 -0.34 -11.36
C LYS A 154 -15.02 0.84 -11.01
N ALA A 155 -14.43 0.82 -9.81
CA ALA A 155 -13.51 1.87 -9.37
C ALA A 155 -12.20 1.83 -10.18
N LEU A 156 -11.65 0.65 -10.45
CA LEU A 156 -10.49 0.41 -11.30
C LEU A 156 -10.68 1.03 -12.69
N ARG A 157 -11.82 0.76 -13.36
CA ARG A 157 -12.11 1.35 -14.68
C ARG A 157 -12.22 2.88 -14.64
N ARG A 158 -12.83 3.45 -13.59
CA ARG A 158 -12.90 4.91 -13.41
C ARG A 158 -11.52 5.54 -13.23
N VAL A 159 -10.68 4.94 -12.38
CA VAL A 159 -9.30 5.39 -12.15
C VAL A 159 -8.49 5.28 -13.44
N ALA A 160 -8.56 4.14 -14.13
CA ALA A 160 -7.87 3.93 -15.40
C ALA A 160 -8.29 4.96 -16.46
N GLY A 161 -9.60 5.25 -16.57
CA GLY A 161 -10.11 6.29 -17.45
C GLY A 161 -9.58 7.69 -17.11
N ALA A 162 -9.54 8.04 -15.82
CA ALA A 162 -8.98 9.33 -15.38
C ALA A 162 -7.48 9.46 -15.70
N LEU A 163 -6.73 8.36 -15.60
CA LEU A 163 -5.30 8.31 -15.90
C LEU A 163 -4.97 8.05 -17.37
N ARG A 164 -5.98 7.82 -18.22
CA ARG A 164 -5.81 7.33 -19.61
C ARG A 164 -4.93 6.07 -19.67
N LEU A 165 -5.04 5.22 -18.66
CA LEU A 165 -4.32 3.96 -18.53
C LEU A 165 -5.09 2.86 -19.29
N PRO A 166 -4.50 2.21 -20.30
CA PRO A 166 -5.07 0.98 -20.85
C PRO A 166 -5.10 -0.08 -19.76
N LEU A 167 -6.30 -0.50 -19.38
CA LEU A 167 -6.52 -1.46 -18.31
C LEU A 167 -7.32 -2.66 -18.80
N ASP A 168 -6.64 -3.79 -18.84
CA ASP A 168 -7.26 -5.11 -18.92
C ASP A 168 -7.36 -5.69 -17.50
N LEU A 169 -8.57 -6.01 -17.07
CA LEU A 169 -8.81 -6.53 -15.73
C LEU A 169 -8.39 -8.00 -15.60
N GLU A 170 -8.45 -8.78 -16.69
CA GLU A 170 -8.05 -10.19 -16.67
C GLU A 170 -6.53 -10.30 -16.56
N ALA A 171 -5.80 -9.52 -17.37
CA ALA A 171 -4.35 -9.40 -17.24
C ALA A 171 -3.92 -8.85 -15.87
N LEU A 172 -4.66 -7.87 -15.32
CA LEU A 172 -4.40 -7.35 -13.97
C LEU A 172 -4.59 -8.44 -12.89
N GLU A 173 -5.58 -9.32 -13.04
CA GLU A 173 -5.85 -10.38 -12.07
C GLU A 173 -4.71 -11.40 -11.94
N ALA A 174 -3.94 -11.58 -13.03
CA ALA A 174 -2.74 -12.41 -13.04
C ALA A 174 -1.50 -11.73 -12.45
N ASP A 175 -1.58 -10.45 -12.06
CA ASP A 175 -0.46 -9.69 -11.52
C ASP A 175 -0.52 -9.54 -9.99
N HIS A 176 0.38 -8.73 -9.45
CA HIS A 176 0.51 -8.48 -8.02
C HIS A 176 0.23 -7.01 -7.66
N PHE A 177 -0.04 -6.79 -6.37
CA PHE A 177 -0.19 -5.46 -5.82
C PHE A 177 0.49 -5.32 -4.46
N ALA A 178 0.92 -4.08 -4.15
CA ALA A 178 1.50 -3.70 -2.88
C ALA A 178 0.40 -3.54 -1.81
N ALA A 179 0.07 -4.64 -1.14
CA ALA A 179 -0.98 -4.67 -0.14
C ALA A 179 -0.59 -3.89 1.12
N SER A 180 -1.59 -3.34 1.81
CA SER A 180 -1.45 -2.39 2.93
C SER A 180 -0.98 -0.99 2.54
N SER A 181 -0.79 -0.70 1.24
CA SER A 181 -0.52 0.65 0.73
C SER A 181 0.70 1.37 1.36
N MET A 182 1.66 0.63 1.92
CA MET A 182 2.94 1.17 2.36
C MET A 182 4.02 0.67 1.43
N PHE A 183 4.93 1.53 0.98
CA PHE A 183 5.98 1.18 0.03
C PHE A 183 6.96 2.33 -0.19
N TRP A 184 8.20 2.00 -0.55
CA TRP A 184 9.10 2.92 -1.22
C TRP A 184 8.71 3.07 -2.68
N PHE A 185 8.90 4.25 -3.26
CA PHE A 185 8.60 4.53 -4.66
C PHE A 185 9.52 5.57 -5.27
N ARG A 186 9.75 5.46 -6.57
CA ARG A 186 10.38 6.51 -7.36
C ARG A 186 9.34 7.52 -7.78
N ARG A 187 9.62 8.82 -7.61
CA ARG A 187 8.69 9.89 -7.95
C ARG A 187 8.22 9.79 -9.41
N SER A 188 9.12 9.53 -10.35
CA SER A 188 8.80 9.40 -11.78
C SER A 188 7.95 8.17 -12.11
N ALA A 189 8.07 7.08 -11.33
CA ALA A 189 7.30 5.86 -11.52
C ALA A 189 5.82 6.05 -11.15
N LEU A 190 5.52 6.94 -10.21
CA LEU A 190 4.16 7.25 -9.76
C LEU A 190 3.72 8.67 -10.13
N GLU A 191 4.23 9.23 -11.23
CA GLU A 191 3.89 10.58 -11.68
C GLU A 191 2.39 10.79 -11.91
N ALA A 192 1.73 9.80 -12.52
CA ALA A 192 0.31 9.81 -12.84
C ALA A 192 -0.60 10.03 -11.62
N LEU A 193 -0.13 9.69 -10.41
CA LEU A 193 -0.88 9.90 -9.17
C LEU A 193 -1.09 11.39 -8.82
N ALA A 194 -0.33 12.29 -9.45
CA ALA A 194 -0.54 13.73 -9.30
C ALA A 194 -1.72 14.28 -10.12
N GLU A 195 -2.43 13.45 -10.90
CA GLU A 195 -3.62 13.85 -11.67
C GLU A 195 -4.76 14.34 -10.74
N PRO A 196 -5.14 15.64 -10.78
CA PRO A 196 -6.16 16.20 -9.89
C PRO A 196 -7.53 15.52 -10.04
N LYS A 197 -7.88 15.04 -11.24
CA LYS A 197 -9.18 14.37 -11.48
C LYS A 197 -9.39 13.13 -10.61
N LEU A 198 -8.32 12.44 -10.18
CA LEU A 198 -8.43 11.28 -9.31
C LEU A 198 -9.21 11.60 -8.02
N GLU A 199 -9.03 12.80 -7.46
CA GLU A 199 -9.68 13.20 -6.21
C GLU A 199 -11.21 13.20 -6.30
N THR A 200 -11.75 13.54 -7.48
CA THR A 200 -13.20 13.58 -7.72
C THR A 200 -13.84 12.18 -7.67
N LEU A 201 -13.05 11.12 -7.83
CA LEU A 201 -13.54 9.75 -7.88
C LEU A 201 -13.80 9.14 -6.50
N PHE A 202 -13.15 9.67 -5.46
CA PHE A 202 -13.21 9.10 -4.11
C PHE A 202 -14.58 9.22 -3.46
N GLU A 203 -14.99 8.15 -2.81
CA GLU A 203 -16.25 8.08 -2.08
C GLU A 203 -16.14 8.85 -0.76
N ARG A 204 -17.27 9.26 -0.18
CA ARG A 204 -17.31 9.74 1.22
C ARG A 204 -16.96 8.58 2.16
N GLU A 205 -16.19 8.83 3.21
CA GLU A 205 -15.85 7.79 4.19
C GLU A 205 -17.09 7.44 5.04
N LYS A 206 -17.41 6.14 5.05
CA LYS A 206 -18.54 5.54 5.79
C LYS A 206 -18.14 4.22 6.45
N GLY A 207 -16.84 3.92 6.56
CA GLY A 207 -16.32 2.66 7.09
C GLY A 207 -16.35 1.50 6.08
N GLN A 208 -16.32 1.80 4.77
CA GLN A 208 -16.32 0.78 3.72
C GLN A 208 -15.12 -0.16 3.88
N LEU A 209 -15.31 -1.47 3.71
CA LEU A 209 -14.22 -2.45 3.91
C LEU A 209 -13.43 -2.74 2.63
N ASP A 210 -14.03 -2.53 1.46
CA ASP A 210 -13.41 -2.71 0.14
C ASP A 210 -14.27 -1.98 -0.93
N GLY A 211 -13.88 -2.03 -2.21
CA GLY A 211 -14.70 -1.60 -3.35
C GLY A 211 -14.70 -0.08 -3.61
N THR A 212 -13.79 0.66 -2.98
CA THR A 212 -13.67 2.12 -3.11
C THR A 212 -12.54 2.51 -4.06
N THR A 213 -12.48 3.78 -4.43
CA THR A 213 -11.38 4.33 -5.24
C THR A 213 -10.02 4.17 -4.56
N ALA A 214 -9.96 4.25 -3.22
CA ALA A 214 -8.73 4.00 -2.47
C ALA A 214 -8.22 2.56 -2.67
N HIS A 215 -9.11 1.58 -2.55
CA HIS A 215 -8.80 0.16 -2.75
C HIS A 215 -8.45 -0.17 -4.20
N ALA A 216 -9.08 0.52 -5.17
CA ALA A 216 -8.71 0.40 -6.58
C ALA A 216 -7.30 0.93 -6.84
N LEU A 217 -6.93 2.09 -6.29
CA LEU A 217 -5.58 2.64 -6.44
C LEU A 217 -4.51 1.78 -5.75
N GLU A 218 -4.82 1.20 -4.58
CA GLU A 218 -3.92 0.24 -3.90
C GLU A 218 -3.53 -0.92 -4.84
N ARG A 219 -4.49 -1.43 -5.62
CA ARG A 219 -4.29 -2.50 -6.61
C ARG A 219 -3.53 -2.04 -7.86
N LEU A 220 -3.43 -0.73 -8.10
CA LEU A 220 -2.82 -0.17 -9.29
C LEU A 220 -1.41 0.40 -9.05
N PHE A 221 -0.97 0.62 -7.81
CA PHE A 221 0.35 1.25 -7.56
C PHE A 221 1.52 0.52 -8.24
N ALA A 222 1.58 -0.81 -8.12
CA ALA A 222 2.63 -1.61 -8.75
C ALA A 222 2.55 -1.52 -10.29
N LEU A 223 1.36 -1.72 -10.86
CA LEU A 223 1.13 -1.59 -12.30
C LEU A 223 1.53 -0.20 -12.82
N LEU A 224 1.19 0.88 -12.10
CA LEU A 224 1.53 2.24 -12.50
C LEU A 224 3.04 2.43 -12.58
N ALA A 225 3.80 1.89 -11.62
CA ALA A 225 5.26 1.91 -11.66
C ALA A 225 5.79 1.12 -12.87
N GLU A 226 5.31 -0.11 -13.09
CA GLU A 226 5.76 -0.95 -14.21
C GLU A 226 5.47 -0.32 -15.58
N ARG A 227 4.32 0.38 -15.72
CA ARG A 227 3.95 1.13 -16.93
C ARG A 227 4.90 2.30 -17.25
N ARG A 228 5.72 2.73 -16.28
CA ARG A 228 6.81 3.70 -16.50
C ARG A 228 8.14 3.03 -16.84
N GLY A 229 8.14 1.74 -17.19
CA GLY A 229 9.35 1.02 -17.56
C GLY A 229 10.22 0.62 -16.36
N THR A 230 9.67 0.67 -15.14
CA THR A 230 10.39 0.31 -13.92
C THR A 230 9.98 -1.09 -13.42
N VAL A 231 10.61 -1.54 -12.33
CA VAL A 231 10.31 -2.78 -11.61
C VAL A 231 9.53 -2.45 -10.34
N ALA A 232 8.44 -3.18 -10.10
CA ALA A 232 7.73 -3.19 -8.82
C ALA A 232 7.99 -4.52 -8.11
N THR A 233 8.35 -4.49 -6.84
CA THR A 233 8.72 -5.69 -6.07
C THR A 233 8.43 -5.52 -4.57
N ALA A 234 8.88 -6.46 -3.75
CA ALA A 234 8.87 -6.39 -2.29
C ALA A 234 10.29 -6.52 -1.70
N ALA A 235 10.41 -6.17 -0.42
CA ALA A 235 11.69 -6.06 0.27
C ALA A 235 12.49 -7.38 0.33
N GLU A 236 11.84 -8.56 0.29
CA GLU A 236 12.54 -9.84 0.24
C GLU A 236 13.43 -10.02 -1.00
N ALA A 237 13.09 -9.34 -2.11
CA ALA A 237 13.85 -9.41 -3.35
C ALA A 237 15.10 -8.51 -3.36
N VAL A 238 15.23 -7.58 -2.40
CA VAL A 238 16.28 -6.55 -2.37
C VAL A 238 17.70 -7.14 -2.43
N PRO A 239 18.07 -8.18 -1.64
CA PRO A 239 19.43 -8.73 -1.71
C PRO A 239 19.77 -9.33 -3.08
N ALA A 240 18.81 -10.03 -3.70
CA ALA A 240 19.01 -10.65 -5.00
C ALA A 240 19.11 -9.60 -6.12
N LEU A 241 18.22 -8.60 -6.10
CA LEU A 241 18.22 -7.51 -7.05
C LEU A 241 19.48 -6.65 -6.95
N ARG A 242 19.99 -6.38 -5.73
CA ARG A 242 21.24 -5.65 -5.53
C ARG A 242 22.42 -6.35 -6.19
N ARG A 243 22.54 -7.67 -6.01
CA ARG A 243 23.58 -8.47 -6.66
C ARG A 243 23.45 -8.43 -8.18
N ALA A 244 22.25 -8.73 -8.70
CA ALA A 244 22.00 -8.75 -10.14
C ALA A 244 22.25 -7.38 -10.81
N ALA A 245 21.86 -6.29 -10.15
CA ALA A 245 22.11 -4.93 -10.65
C ALA A 245 23.61 -4.64 -10.77
N ARG A 246 24.41 -5.02 -9.77
CA ARG A 246 25.88 -4.86 -9.78
C ARG A 246 26.56 -5.73 -10.84
N GLU A 247 25.95 -6.86 -11.20
CA GLU A 247 26.39 -7.74 -12.28
C GLU A 247 25.93 -7.26 -13.67
N GLY A 248 25.21 -6.14 -13.76
CA GLY A 248 24.78 -5.56 -15.03
C GLY A 248 23.54 -6.21 -15.65
N ALA A 249 22.69 -6.85 -14.83
CA ALA A 249 21.45 -7.47 -15.29
C ALA A 249 20.57 -6.50 -16.12
N SER A 250 19.92 -7.04 -17.15
CA SER A 250 18.98 -6.26 -17.97
C SER A 250 17.71 -5.92 -17.18
N LEU A 251 16.89 -4.99 -17.70
CA LEU A 251 15.60 -4.68 -17.07
C LEU A 251 14.67 -5.91 -17.03
N GLU A 252 14.73 -6.76 -18.07
CA GLU A 252 13.92 -7.98 -18.14
C GLU A 252 14.36 -8.99 -17.09
N ASP A 253 15.67 -9.17 -16.92
CA ASP A 253 16.24 -10.04 -15.89
C ASP A 253 15.85 -9.57 -14.49
N LEU A 254 15.93 -8.26 -14.22
CA LEU A 254 15.51 -7.69 -12.94
C LEU A 254 14.01 -7.90 -12.68
N ARG A 255 13.16 -7.80 -13.70
CA ARG A 255 11.72 -8.08 -13.57
C ARG A 255 11.46 -9.54 -13.28
N ALA A 256 12.10 -10.44 -14.03
CA ALA A 256 11.97 -11.87 -13.84
C ALA A 256 12.41 -12.27 -12.42
N LEU A 257 13.57 -11.76 -11.98
CA LEU A 257 14.11 -11.99 -10.64
C LEU A 257 13.20 -11.41 -9.56
N ALA A 258 12.72 -10.17 -9.73
CA ALA A 258 11.79 -9.56 -8.78
C ALA A 258 10.53 -10.43 -8.59
N ARG A 259 9.98 -10.97 -9.69
CA ARG A 259 8.81 -11.86 -9.64
C ARG A 259 9.14 -13.20 -9.00
N SER A 260 10.30 -13.80 -9.30
CA SER A 260 10.67 -15.11 -8.73
C SER A 260 11.00 -15.05 -7.25
N GLU A 261 11.39 -13.89 -6.72
CA GLU A 261 11.71 -13.71 -5.30
C GLU A 261 10.50 -13.43 -4.41
N LEU A 262 9.31 -13.18 -4.98
CA LEU A 262 8.12 -12.93 -4.17
C LEU A 262 7.76 -14.16 -3.32
N ARG A 263 7.44 -13.93 -2.05
CA ARG A 263 6.98 -14.98 -1.12
C ARG A 263 5.64 -14.58 -0.47
N PRO A 264 4.54 -14.42 -1.25
CA PRO A 264 3.26 -13.92 -0.71
C PRO A 264 2.59 -14.91 0.26
N LEU A 265 2.90 -16.20 0.15
CA LEU A 265 2.36 -17.25 1.03
C LEU A 265 2.97 -17.23 2.44
N GLU A 266 4.13 -16.59 2.61
CA GLU A 266 4.79 -16.42 3.90
C GLU A 266 4.23 -15.22 4.67
N ASN A 267 3.26 -14.48 4.12
CA ASN A 267 2.65 -13.36 4.83
C ASN A 267 1.80 -13.86 6.01
N PRO A 268 2.19 -13.57 7.27
CA PRO A 268 1.51 -14.10 8.43
C PRO A 268 0.20 -13.34 8.73
N PHE A 269 -0.02 -12.20 8.07
CA PHE A 269 -1.13 -11.30 8.36
C PHE A 269 -2.29 -11.42 7.37
N ILE A 270 -2.17 -12.18 6.28
CA ILE A 270 -3.25 -12.29 5.30
C ILE A 270 -4.08 -13.52 5.57
N LEU A 271 -5.39 -13.29 5.77
CA LEU A 271 -6.34 -14.39 5.75
C LEU A 271 -6.53 -14.85 4.30
N PRO A 272 -6.44 -16.16 4.02
CA PRO A 272 -6.73 -16.68 2.69
C PRO A 272 -8.16 -16.28 2.30
N VAL A 273 -8.35 -15.90 1.03
CA VAL A 273 -9.71 -15.70 0.50
C VAL A 273 -10.44 -17.04 0.64
N PRO A 274 -11.55 -17.10 1.40
CA PRO A 274 -12.29 -18.35 1.56
C PRO A 274 -12.60 -18.99 0.20
N GLU A 275 -12.38 -20.30 0.09
CA GLU A 275 -12.57 -21.09 -1.14
C GLU A 275 -13.91 -20.82 -1.82
N LEU A 276 -14.98 -20.62 -1.03
CA LEU A 276 -16.31 -20.26 -1.54
C LEU A 276 -16.28 -18.99 -2.40
N TRP A 277 -15.62 -17.93 -1.93
CA TRP A 277 -15.58 -16.66 -2.65
C TRP A 277 -14.71 -16.75 -3.90
N ARG A 278 -13.66 -17.60 -3.88
CA ARG A 278 -12.88 -17.93 -5.09
C ARG A 278 -13.74 -18.66 -6.13
N ARG A 279 -14.51 -19.68 -5.72
CA ARG A 279 -15.39 -20.44 -6.62
C ARG A 279 -16.60 -19.66 -7.12
N HIS A 280 -17.11 -18.72 -6.30
CA HIS A 280 -18.31 -17.96 -6.61
C HIS A 280 -18.13 -16.45 -6.40
N PRO A 281 -17.36 -15.75 -7.25
CA PRO A 281 -17.11 -14.31 -7.11
C PRO A 281 -18.38 -13.46 -7.12
N ARG A 282 -19.41 -13.91 -7.84
CA ARG A 282 -20.74 -13.26 -7.89
C ARG A 282 -21.45 -13.28 -6.54
N LEU A 283 -21.29 -14.34 -5.74
CA LEU A 283 -21.88 -14.39 -4.39
C LEU A 283 -21.23 -13.35 -3.48
N MET A 284 -19.92 -13.10 -3.63
CA MET A 284 -19.23 -12.06 -2.86
C MET A 284 -19.78 -10.66 -3.19
N LEU A 285 -20.00 -10.39 -4.48
CA LEU A 285 -20.60 -9.14 -4.94
C LEU A 285 -22.01 -8.94 -4.36
N VAL A 286 -22.85 -9.99 -4.38
CA VAL A 286 -24.19 -9.96 -3.78
C VAL A 286 -24.12 -9.74 -2.27
N ALA A 287 -23.28 -10.48 -1.55
CA ALA A 287 -23.12 -10.32 -0.10
C ALA A 287 -22.63 -8.91 0.28
N HIS A 288 -21.72 -8.34 -0.50
CA HIS A 288 -21.22 -6.99 -0.32
C HIS A 288 -22.31 -5.93 -0.63
N HIS A 289 -23.09 -6.12 -1.70
CA HIS A 289 -24.23 -5.26 -2.02
C HIS A 289 -25.26 -5.27 -0.89
N LEU A 290 -25.61 -6.46 -0.39
CA LEU A 290 -26.51 -6.61 0.76
C LEU A 290 -25.94 -5.90 2.00
N TYR A 291 -24.65 -6.02 2.29
CA TYR A 291 -24.02 -5.31 3.42
C TYR A 291 -24.16 -3.79 3.34
N HIS A 292 -24.00 -3.22 2.14
CA HIS A 292 -24.05 -1.77 1.95
C HIS A 292 -25.45 -1.18 1.87
N HIS A 293 -26.44 -1.98 1.47
CA HIS A 293 -27.78 -1.49 1.18
C HIS A 293 -28.87 -2.02 2.12
N LEU A 294 -28.64 -3.11 2.86
CA LEU A 294 -29.61 -3.53 3.89
C LEU A 294 -29.47 -2.68 5.17
N PRO A 295 -30.59 -2.31 5.79
CA PRO A 295 -30.61 -1.88 7.19
C PRO A 295 -29.91 -2.90 8.09
N ARG A 296 -29.08 -2.42 9.04
CA ARG A 296 -28.29 -3.25 9.98
C ARG A 296 -29.04 -4.46 10.60
N PRO A 297 -30.29 -4.36 11.07
CA PRO A 297 -31.00 -5.52 11.62
C PRO A 297 -31.25 -6.63 10.59
N LEU A 298 -31.55 -6.28 9.33
CA LEU A 298 -31.75 -7.25 8.26
C LEU A 298 -30.43 -7.91 7.84
N PHE A 299 -29.32 -7.16 7.84
CA PHE A 299 -28.00 -7.73 7.58
C PHE A 299 -27.60 -8.74 8.67
N ALA A 300 -27.95 -8.50 9.94
CA ALA A 300 -27.69 -9.45 11.02
C ALA A 300 -28.39 -10.79 10.79
N VAL A 301 -29.63 -10.78 10.31
CA VAL A 301 -30.41 -11.98 9.96
C VAL A 301 -29.83 -12.67 8.72
N ALA A 302 -29.54 -11.92 7.66
CA ALA A 302 -28.91 -12.47 6.45
C ALA A 302 -27.55 -13.13 6.75
N ARG A 303 -26.76 -12.55 7.66
CA ARG A 303 -25.49 -13.11 8.11
C ARG A 303 -25.65 -14.43 8.88
N VAL A 304 -26.72 -14.59 9.67
CA VAL A 304 -27.03 -15.85 10.36
C VAL A 304 -27.44 -16.92 9.35
N GLY A 305 -28.30 -16.59 8.39
CA GLY A 305 -28.69 -17.50 7.31
C GLY A 305 -27.49 -17.96 6.48
N PHE A 306 -26.61 -17.03 6.11
CA PHE A 306 -25.38 -17.34 5.39
C PHE A 306 -24.45 -18.28 6.19
N ARG A 307 -24.27 -18.05 7.51
CA ARG A 307 -23.49 -18.96 8.37
C ARG A 307 -24.06 -20.37 8.45
N LEU A 308 -25.39 -20.52 8.43
CA LEU A 308 -26.06 -21.82 8.45
C LEU A 308 -25.86 -22.58 7.12
N ILE A 309 -25.95 -21.88 6.00
CA ILE A 309 -25.65 -22.44 4.66
C ILE A 309 -24.18 -22.88 4.58
N MET A 310 -23.26 -22.03 5.04
CA MET A 310 -21.82 -22.32 5.07
C MET A 310 -21.42 -23.49 5.97
N ARG A 311 -22.21 -23.78 7.01
CA ARG A 311 -22.02 -24.96 7.86
C ARG A 311 -22.46 -26.26 7.18
N ARG A 312 -23.38 -26.19 6.21
CA ARG A 312 -23.89 -27.35 5.46
C ARG A 312 -22.94 -27.80 4.34
N GLU A 313 -22.20 -26.87 3.74
CA GLU A 313 -21.21 -27.18 2.69
C GLU A 313 -19.86 -27.67 3.24
N ARG A 314 -19.55 -27.38 4.51
CA ARG A 314 -18.52 -28.11 5.24
C ARG A 314 -19.12 -29.46 5.62
N GLY A 315 -18.94 -30.47 4.76
CA GLY A 315 -19.27 -31.85 5.09
C GLY A 315 -18.71 -32.25 6.47
N PRO A 316 -19.28 -33.29 7.12
CA PRO A 316 -18.88 -33.68 8.47
C PRO A 316 -17.36 -33.86 8.52
N LYS A 317 -16.71 -33.23 9.50
CA LYS A 317 -15.29 -33.45 9.78
C LYS A 317 -15.11 -34.97 9.94
N ALA A 318 -14.32 -35.60 9.08
CA ALA A 318 -13.84 -36.95 9.32
C ALA A 318 -13.09 -36.91 10.68
N GLY A 319 -13.53 -37.78 11.59
CA GLY A 319 -12.92 -37.97 12.89
C GLY A 319 -11.57 -38.66 12.80
#